data_AF-A0A7I8VZB7-F1
#
_entry.id   AF-A0A7I8VZB7-F1
#
_cell.length_a   1.000
_cell.length_b   1.000
_cell.length_c   1.000
_cell.angle_alpha   90.00
_cell.angle_beta   90.00
_cell.angle_gamma   90.00
#
_symmetry.space_group_name_H-M   'P 1'
#
loop_
_entity.id
_entity.type
_entity.pdbx_description
1 polymer ?
#
loop_
_entity_poly.entity_id
_entity_poly.type
_entity_poly.pdbx_seq_one_letter_code
_entity_poly.pdbx_strand_id
1 'polypeptide(L)'
;MGVADLSCGLLSVAPSIVSAVIERWPYGMIWCQVSGIIHSSSVTTSMYTVVLVSLDRYFAIVHSIKYRQIVTLRRIRIAIFVMWMLNLCALAKFDIFGFMY
;
A
#
# COMPACT_ATOMS: atom_id res chain seq x y z
N MET A 1 -5.27 8.73 -2.09
CA MET A 1 -5.54 8.32 -3.47
C MET A 1 -4.66 9.14 -4.38
N GLY A 2 -5.05 10.28 -4.96
CA GLY A 2 -4.27 10.97 -6.01
C GLY A 2 -2.73 10.95 -5.93
N VAL A 3 -2.13 11.47 -4.84
CA VAL A 3 -0.66 11.50 -4.70
C VAL A 3 -0.06 10.11 -4.48
N ALA A 4 -0.76 9.25 -3.72
CA ALA A 4 -0.33 7.88 -3.43
C ALA A 4 -0.41 6.98 -4.67
N ASP A 5 -1.44 7.17 -5.50
CA ASP A 5 -1.63 6.41 -6.74
C ASP A 5 -0.56 6.79 -7.77
N LEU A 6 -0.23 8.08 -7.88
CA LEU A 6 0.87 8.57 -8.73
C LEU A 6 2.23 8.04 -8.27
N SER A 7 2.53 8.12 -6.96
CA SER A 7 3.80 7.62 -6.43
C SER A 7 3.91 6.11 -6.54
N CYS A 8 2.84 5.36 -6.26
CA CYS A 8 2.82 3.91 -6.42
C CYS A 8 2.96 3.52 -7.89
N GLY A 9 2.26 4.19 -8.82
CA GLY A 9 2.36 3.94 -10.25
C GLY A 9 3.76 4.19 -10.78
N LEU A 10 4.37 5.32 -10.43
CA LEU A 10 5.74 5.64 -10.84
C LEU A 10 6.77 4.67 -10.25
N LEU A 11 6.65 4.28 -8.98
CA LEU A 11 7.66 3.46 -8.30
C LEU A 11 7.48 1.95 -8.50
N SER A 12 6.27 1.46 -8.81
CA SER A 12 6.03 0.03 -9.05
C SER A 12 5.85 -0.31 -10.52
N VAL A 13 5.07 0.47 -11.28
CA VAL A 13 4.71 0.14 -12.66
C VAL A 13 5.85 0.51 -13.62
N ALA A 14 6.48 1.67 -13.46
CA ALA A 14 7.57 2.08 -14.34
C ALA A 14 8.78 1.11 -14.33
N PRO A 15 9.34 0.69 -13.17
CA PRO A 15 10.40 -0.31 -13.17
C PRO A 15 9.93 -1.69 -13.60
N SER A 16 8.67 -2.06 -13.36
CA SER A 16 8.10 -3.32 -13.86
C SER A 16 8.06 -3.37 -15.39
N ILE A 17 7.67 -2.27 -16.05
CA ILE A 17 7.69 -2.17 -17.52
C ILE A 17 9.11 -2.29 -18.05
N VAL A 18 10.07 -1.60 -17.44
CA VAL A 18 11.47 -1.69 -17.86
C VAL A 18 12.02 -3.10 -17.67
N SER A 19 11.66 -3.78 -16.57
CA SER A 19 12.07 -5.17 -16.34
C SER A 19 11.44 -6.15 -17.33
N ALA A 20 10.21 -5.88 -17.79
CA ALA A 20 9.53 -6.69 -18.79
C ALA A 20 10.15 -6.53 -20.19
N VAL A 21 10.64 -5.33 -20.54
CA VAL A 21 11.33 -5.08 -21.82
C VAL A 21 12.73 -5.66 -21.85
N ILE A 22 13.45 -5.61 -20.73
CA ILE A 22 14.84 -6.09 -20.62
C ILE A 22 14.90 -7.59 -20.26
N GLU A 23 13.74 -8.22 -19.97
CA GLU A 23 13.58 -9.60 -19.48
C GLU A 23 14.46 -9.94 -18.26
N ARG A 24 14.95 -8.91 -17.57
CA ARG A 24 15.87 -8.98 -16.43
C ARG A 24 15.58 -7.80 -15.53
N TRP A 25 15.82 -7.97 -14.23
CA TRP A 25 15.69 -6.91 -13.25
C TRP A 25 17.01 -6.12 -13.09
N PRO A 26 17.13 -4.88 -13.61
CA PRO A 26 18.38 -4.11 -13.56
C PRO A 26 18.55 -3.28 -12.28
N TYR A 27 17.47 -3.10 -11.50
CA TYR A 27 17.43 -2.17 -10.36
C TYR A 27 17.95 -2.77 -9.03
N GLY A 28 18.41 -4.02 -9.04
CA GLY A 28 18.87 -4.71 -7.83
C GLY A 28 17.75 -5.14 -6.87
N MET A 29 18.13 -5.80 -5.79
CA MET A 29 17.19 -6.50 -4.89
C MET A 29 16.33 -5.56 -4.05
N ILE A 30 16.89 -4.41 -3.64
CA ILE A 30 16.19 -3.39 -2.85
C ILE A 30 14.94 -2.90 -3.59
N TRP A 31 15.07 -2.54 -4.87
CA TRP A 31 13.94 -2.07 -5.68
C TRP A 31 12.90 -3.17 -5.94
N CYS A 32 13.31 -4.43 -6.03
CA CYS A 32 12.41 -5.58 -6.15
C CYS A 32 11.55 -5.74 -4.88
N GLN A 33 12.13 -5.56 -3.70
CA GLN A 33 11.37 -5.64 -2.45
C GLN A 33 10.44 -4.43 -2.26
N VAL A 34 10.90 -3.22 -2.61
CA VAL A 34 10.08 -2.00 -2.56
C VAL A 34 8.86 -2.12 -3.48
N SER A 35 9.01 -2.66 -4.69
CA SER A 35 7.88 -2.86 -5.60
C SER A 35 6.87 -3.87 -5.04
N GLY A 36 7.34 -4.93 -4.37
CA GLY A 36 6.50 -5.89 -3.65
C GLY A 36 5.66 -5.25 -2.55
N ILE A 37 6.26 -4.39 -1.71
CA ILE A 37 5.52 -3.64 -0.67
C ILE A 37 4.46 -2.76 -1.29
N ILE A 38 4.82 -2.00 -2.33
CA ILE A 38 3.91 -1.07 -2.98
C ILE A 38 2.70 -1.85 -3.50
N HIS A 39 2.92 -3.01 -4.12
CA HIS A 39 1.85 -3.89 -4.58
C HIS A 39 0.95 -4.35 -3.44
N SER A 40 1.52 -4.93 -2.37
CA SER A 40 0.75 -5.37 -1.21
C SER A 40 -0.06 -4.22 -0.58
N SER A 41 0.53 -3.03 -0.48
CA SER A 41 -0.12 -1.84 0.07
C SER A 41 -1.29 -1.33 -0.78
N SER A 42 -1.18 -1.46 -2.11
CA SER A 42 -2.24 -1.09 -3.05
C SER A 42 -3.44 -2.02 -2.90
N VAL A 43 -3.20 -3.34 -2.80
CA VAL A 43 -4.26 -4.34 -2.57
C VAL A 43 -4.98 -4.06 -1.25
N THR A 44 -4.24 -3.80 -0.17
CA THR A 44 -4.81 -3.45 1.14
C THR A 44 -5.63 -2.16 1.06
N THR A 45 -5.14 -1.13 0.38
CA THR A 45 -5.86 0.15 0.20
C THR A 45 -7.15 -0.03 -0.59
N SER A 46 -7.12 -0.85 -1.64
CA SER A 46 -8.29 -1.18 -2.46
C SER A 46 -9.36 -1.91 -1.61
N MET A 47 -8.96 -2.93 -0.85
CA MET A 47 -9.86 -3.64 0.07
C MET A 47 -10.54 -2.68 1.05
N TYR A 48 -9.76 -1.81 1.71
CA TYR A 48 -10.32 -0.81 2.62
C TYR A 48 -11.25 0.17 1.91
N THR A 49 -10.94 0.56 0.68
CA THR A 49 -11.79 1.44 -0.12
C THR A 49 -13.13 0.78 -0.43
N VAL A 50 -13.15 -0.51 -0.81
CA VAL A 50 -14.38 -1.26 -1.05
C VAL A 50 -15.21 -1.42 0.22
N VAL A 51 -14.57 -1.70 1.37
CA VAL A 51 -15.23 -1.76 2.67
C VAL A 51 -15.85 -0.40 3.03
N LEU A 52 -15.12 0.69 2.81
CA LEU A 52 -15.60 2.04 3.07
C LEU A 52 -16.78 2.42 2.19
N VAL A 53 -16.74 2.11 0.89
CA VAL A 53 -17.86 2.36 -0.03
C VAL A 53 -19.08 1.54 0.37
N SER A 54 -18.88 0.27 0.72
CA SER A 54 -19.95 -0.63 1.17
C SER A 54 -20.59 -0.15 2.47
N LEU A 55 -19.75 0.26 3.44
CA LEU A 55 -20.21 0.81 4.71
C LEU A 55 -20.92 2.15 4.52
N ASP A 56 -20.41 3.04 3.66
CA ASP A 56 -21.03 4.33 3.37
C ASP A 56 -22.45 4.15 2.82
N ARG A 57 -22.64 3.23 1.87
CA ARG A 57 -23.97 2.86 1.35
C ARG A 57 -24.85 2.23 2.42
N TYR A 58 -24.31 1.29 3.20
CA TYR A 58 -25.04 0.64 4.29
C TYR A 58 -25.54 1.65 5.32
N PHE A 59 -24.69 2.59 5.74
CA PHE A 59 -25.05 3.63 6.69
C PHE A 59 -26.00 4.66 6.09
N ALA A 60 -25.83 5.08 4.84
CA ALA A 60 -26.76 5.98 4.16
C ALA A 60 -28.20 5.41 4.14
N ILE A 61 -28.34 4.09 4.06
CA ILE A 61 -29.64 3.40 4.07
C ILE A 61 -30.17 3.20 5.49
N VAL A 62 -29.32 2.80 6.44
CA VAL A 62 -29.76 2.34 7.78
C VAL A 62 -29.78 3.45 8.83
N HIS A 63 -28.82 4.38 8.82
CA HIS A 63 -28.67 5.42 9.84
C HIS A 63 -27.98 6.64 9.24
N SER A 64 -28.77 7.68 8.92
CA SER A 64 -28.33 8.82 8.11
C SER A 64 -26.97 9.43 8.51
N ILE A 65 -26.56 9.56 9.80
CA ILE A 65 -25.36 10.36 10.14
C ILE A 65 -24.50 9.88 11.35
N LYS A 66 -24.95 8.97 12.24
CA LYS A 66 -24.32 8.87 13.59
C LYS A 66 -23.20 7.84 13.82
N TYR A 67 -23.02 6.81 12.99
CA TYR A 67 -22.06 5.72 13.30
C TYR A 67 -20.68 5.85 12.61
N ARG A 68 -20.57 6.72 11.61
CA ARG A 68 -19.33 6.99 10.83
C ARG A 68 -18.19 7.58 11.67
N GLN A 69 -18.50 8.05 12.88
CA GLN A 69 -17.57 8.67 13.81
C GLN A 69 -16.95 7.67 14.81
N ILE A 70 -17.51 6.47 14.98
CA ILE A 70 -17.05 5.49 15.97
C ILE A 70 -16.06 4.51 15.32
N VAL A 71 -16.36 4.01 14.11
CA VAL A 71 -15.42 3.23 13.30
C VAL A 71 -14.75 4.16 12.31
N THR A 72 -13.88 5.02 12.86
CA THR A 72 -13.28 6.12 12.11
C THR A 72 -12.45 5.59 10.94
N LEU A 73 -12.78 6.05 9.74
CA LEU A 73 -11.89 6.14 8.57
C LEU A 73 -10.42 6.48 8.94
N ARG A 74 -10.23 7.26 10.01
CA ARG A 74 -8.91 7.56 10.58
C ARG A 74 -8.17 6.31 11.06
N ARG A 75 -8.80 5.37 11.78
CA ARG A 75 -8.15 4.13 12.22
C ARG A 75 -7.67 3.28 11.05
N ILE A 76 -8.49 3.17 10.00
CA ILE A 76 -8.11 2.45 8.77
C ILE A 76 -6.92 3.14 8.10
N ARG A 77 -6.97 4.48 7.96
CA ARG A 77 -5.88 5.25 7.37
C ARG A 77 -4.59 5.16 8.19
N ILE A 78 -4.70 5.15 9.52
CA ILE A 78 -3.58 4.94 10.45
C ILE A 78 -3.03 3.51 10.30
N ALA A 79 -3.88 2.49 10.21
CA ALA A 79 -3.45 1.10 10.02
C ALA A 79 -2.68 0.92 8.71
N ILE A 80 -3.16 1.52 7.61
CA ILE A 80 -2.45 1.53 6.32
C ILE A 80 -1.07 2.20 6.47
N PHE A 81 -1.02 3.35 7.14
CA PHE A 81 0.24 4.08 7.36
C PHE A 81 1.23 3.29 8.23
N VAL A 82 0.74 2.65 9.29
CA VAL A 82 1.54 1.79 10.17
C VAL A 82 2.07 0.57 9.42
N MET A 83 1.24 -0.08 8.59
CA MET A 83 1.69 -1.19 7.74
C MET A 83 2.75 -0.77 6.74
N TRP A 84 2.65 0.44 6.19
CA TRP A 84 3.68 1.04 5.33
C TRP A 84 5.02 1.19 6.06
N MET A 85 5.01 1.80 7.25
CA MET A 85 6.21 2.00 8.04
C MET A 85 6.83 0.68 8.52
N LEU A 86 6.01 -0.30 8.91
CA LEU A 86 6.48 -1.62 9.33
C LEU A 86 7.15 -2.37 8.17
N ASN A 87 6.58 -2.34 6.97
CA ASN A 87 7.18 -2.97 5.79
C ASN A 87 8.51 -2.32 5.42
N LEU A 88 8.57 -0.99 5.36
CA LEU A 88 9.82 -0.26 5.09
C LEU A 88 10.90 -0.57 6.14
N CYS A 89 10.52 -0.59 7.43
CA CYS A 89 11.44 -0.88 8.51
C CYS A 89 11.92 -2.34 8.50
N ALA A 90 11.04 -3.29 8.14
CA ALA A 90 11.40 -4.69 7.98
C ALA A 90 12.40 -4.92 6.85
N LEU A 91 12.24 -4.25 5.70
CA LEU A 91 13.22 -4.34 4.61
C LEU A 91 14.54 -3.67 4.96
N ALA A 92 14.51 -2.49 5.60
CA ALA A 92 15.73 -1.82 6.05
C ALA A 92 16.52 -2.70 7.01
N LYS A 93 15.84 -3.49 7.86
CA LYS A 93 16.48 -4.50 8.71
C LYS A 93 16.97 -5.72 7.94
N PHE A 94 16.22 -6.19 6.93
CA PHE A 94 16.61 -7.34 6.11
C PHE A 94 17.90 -7.05 5.31
N ASP A 95 18.04 -5.85 4.76
CA ASP A 95 19.22 -5.44 3.99
C ASP A 95 20.48 -5.32 4.87
N ILE A 96 20.34 -4.75 6.08
CA ILE A 96 21.43 -4.66 7.07
C ILE A 96 21.91 -6.03 7.54
N PHE A 97 20.99 -6.97 7.77
CA PHE A 97 21.37 -8.32 8.17
C PHE A 97 21.96 -9.09 6.98
N GLY A 98 21.42 -8.89 5.78
CA GLY A 98 21.85 -9.49 4.51
C GLY A 98 23.24 -9.14 4.02
N PHE A 99 23.77 -7.99 4.43
CA PHE A 99 25.13 -7.57 4.08
C PHE A 99 26.19 -8.13 5.05
N MET A 100 25.77 -8.77 6.15
CA MET A 100 26.65 -9.20 7.24
C MET A 100 26.83 -10.73 7.32
N TYR A 101 26.28 -11.50 6.36
CA TYR A 101 26.49 -12.95 6.20
C TYR A 101 26.85 -13.34 4.76
#